data_AF-A0A0N4URU1-F1
#
_entry.id   AF-A0A0N4URU1-F1
#
_cell.length_a   1.000
_cell.length_b   1.000
_cell.length_c   1.000
_cell.angle_alpha   90.00
_cell.angle_beta   90.00
_cell.angle_gamma   90.00
#
_symmetry.space_group_name_H-M   'P 1'
#
loop_
_entity.id
_entity.type
_entity.pdbx_description
1 polymer ?
#
loop_
_entity_poly.entity_id
_entity_poly.type
_entity_poly.pdbx_seq_one_letter_code
_entity_poly.pdbx_strand_id
1 'polypeptide(L)'
;MFVSLLILASLCNLANGEAVNIDVCNVPVPVMAAIVQRPSVPVENCQDRDVPACYEIFRHDDDPGQFGMILMNNRMENMNYQVRDKCQQPIYKMLARQMCPRTCATCCLTKEYNCENATTLSSPTQNCKDERQGCEAIRASNSCGGVFRTTMM
;
A
#
# COMPACT_ATOMS: atom_id res chain seq x y z
N MET A 1 1.80 41.87 0.92
CA MET A 1 1.17 41.08 2.01
C MET A 1 0.19 40.02 1.51
N PHE A 2 -0.67 40.30 0.51
CA PHE A 2 -1.61 39.29 -0.03
C PHE A 2 -0.95 38.06 -0.67
N VAL A 3 0.15 38.23 -1.42
CA VAL A 3 0.86 37.11 -2.06
C VAL A 3 1.40 36.13 -1.02
N SER A 4 1.98 36.63 0.08
CA SER A 4 2.47 35.80 1.17
C SER A 4 1.35 35.00 1.86
N LEU A 5 0.17 35.60 2.03
CA LEU A 5 -1.02 34.93 2.56
C LEU A 5 -1.52 33.82 1.64
N LEU A 6 -1.50 34.03 0.31
CA LEU A 6 -1.89 33.00 -0.65
C LEU A 6 -0.89 31.84 -0.69
N ILE A 7 0.41 32.12 -0.61
CA ILE A 7 1.45 31.08 -0.53
C ILE A 7 1.32 30.28 0.77
N LEU A 8 1.12 30.96 1.90
CA LEU A 8 0.88 30.31 3.20
C LEU A 8 -0.40 29.48 3.19
N ALA A 9 -1.51 30.00 2.65
CA ALA A 9 -2.76 29.25 2.53
C ALA A 9 -2.62 28.03 1.60
N SER A 10 -1.86 28.15 0.50
CA SER A 10 -1.58 27.02 -0.39
C SER A 10 -0.71 25.95 0.30
N LEU A 11 0.28 26.36 1.10
CA LEU A 11 1.10 25.45 1.89
C LEU A 11 0.28 24.78 3.02
N CYS A 12 -0.63 25.52 3.65
CA CYS A 12 -1.56 24.97 4.64
C CYS A 12 -2.53 23.96 4.02
N ASN A 13 -3.07 24.25 2.83
CA ASN A 13 -3.92 23.28 2.11
C ASN A 13 -3.15 22.03 1.68
N LEU A 14 -1.85 22.14 1.38
CA LEU A 14 -0.98 20.97 1.17
C LEU A 14 -0.71 20.17 2.45
N ALA A 15 -0.86 20.80 3.62
CA ALA A 15 -0.61 20.20 4.92
C ALA A 15 -1.85 19.53 5.54
N ASN A 16 -3.05 19.90 5.10
CA ASN A 16 -4.31 19.32 5.55
C ASN A 16 -4.47 17.92 4.97
N GLY A 17 -3.89 16.92 5.64
CA GLY A 17 -3.85 15.58 5.09
C GLY A 17 -5.08 14.76 5.48
N GLU A 18 -6.06 14.75 4.60
CA GLU A 18 -7.24 13.93 4.81
C GLU A 18 -6.92 12.44 4.58
N ALA A 19 -7.73 11.56 5.17
CA ALA A 19 -7.77 10.17 4.80
C ALA A 19 -8.55 10.02 3.49
N VAL A 20 -7.90 9.47 2.47
CA VAL A 20 -8.46 9.32 1.12
C VAL A 20 -8.54 7.84 0.75
N ASN A 21 -9.55 7.48 -0.04
CA ASN A 21 -9.65 6.12 -0.59
C ASN A 21 -8.52 5.88 -1.59
N ILE A 22 -7.89 4.70 -1.55
CA ILE A 22 -6.79 4.34 -2.46
C ILE A 22 -7.18 4.43 -3.96
N ASP A 23 -6.40 5.16 -4.76
CA ASP A 23 -6.57 5.32 -6.21
C ASP A 23 -5.57 4.48 -7.04
N VAL A 24 -4.50 4.00 -6.39
CA VAL A 24 -3.44 3.14 -6.93
C VAL A 24 -3.44 1.81 -6.18
N CYS A 25 -3.01 0.74 -6.83
CA CYS A 25 -3.02 -0.61 -6.27
C CYS A 25 -4.39 -1.07 -5.78
N ASN A 26 -5.50 -0.50 -6.27
CA ASN A 26 -6.84 -0.89 -5.85
C ASN A 26 -7.46 -1.96 -6.75
N VAL A 27 -8.40 -2.70 -6.18
CA VAL A 27 -9.35 -3.55 -6.89
C VAL A 27 -10.75 -3.24 -6.37
N PRO A 28 -11.74 -3.09 -7.27
CA PRO A 28 -13.14 -2.98 -6.86
C PRO A 28 -13.64 -4.35 -6.38
N VAL A 29 -14.15 -4.41 -5.16
CA VAL A 29 -14.75 -5.62 -4.57
C VAL A 29 -16.24 -5.39 -4.35
N PRO A 30 -17.12 -6.25 -4.89
CA PRO A 30 -18.55 -6.16 -4.63
C PRO A 30 -18.83 -6.61 -3.18
N VAL A 31 -19.47 -5.75 -2.40
CA VAL A 31 -19.93 -6.08 -1.04
C VAL A 31 -21.40 -5.68 -0.92
N MET A 32 -22.27 -6.69 -0.87
CA MET A 32 -23.73 -6.51 -0.91
C MET A 32 -24.16 -5.64 -2.11
N ALA A 33 -24.78 -4.48 -1.85
CA ALA A 33 -25.28 -3.55 -2.85
C ALA A 33 -24.29 -2.42 -3.21
N ALA A 34 -23.04 -2.50 -2.75
CA ALA A 34 -22.01 -1.48 -2.98
C ALA A 34 -20.73 -2.09 -3.56
N ILE A 35 -19.90 -1.23 -4.16
CA ILE A 35 -18.54 -1.58 -4.58
C ILE A 35 -17.58 -0.80 -3.68
N VAL A 36 -16.63 -1.50 -3.07
CA VAL A 36 -15.57 -0.90 -2.26
C VAL A 36 -14.20 -1.09 -2.89
N GLN A 37 -13.30 -0.14 -2.67
CA GLN A 37 -11.93 -0.17 -3.13
C GLN A 37 -11.04 -0.83 -2.08
N ARG A 38 -10.38 -1.93 -2.46
CA ARG A 38 -9.48 -2.68 -1.58
C ARG A 38 -8.09 -2.79 -2.21
N PRO A 39 -7.02 -2.95 -1.41
CA PRO A 39 -5.70 -3.20 -1.95
C PRO A 39 -5.70 -4.50 -2.78
N SER A 40 -5.20 -4.41 -4.01
CA SER A 40 -4.95 -5.55 -4.92
C SER A 40 -4.03 -6.60 -4.30
N VAL A 41 -3.09 -6.16 -3.46
CA VAL A 41 -2.23 -6.98 -2.62
C VAL A 41 -2.51 -6.62 -1.17
N PRO A 42 -2.89 -7.59 -0.31
CA PRO A 42 -3.08 -7.34 1.12
C PRO A 42 -1.87 -6.62 1.73
N VAL A 43 -2.12 -5.60 2.54
CA VAL A 43 -1.03 -4.76 3.08
C VAL A 43 -0.13 -5.52 4.05
N GLU A 44 -0.64 -6.60 4.62
CA GLU A 44 0.08 -7.53 5.51
C GLU A 44 1.16 -8.32 4.78
N ASN A 45 1.07 -8.39 3.44
CA ASN A 45 2.02 -9.13 2.62
C ASN A 45 3.31 -8.35 2.34
N CYS A 46 3.33 -7.04 2.60
CA CYS A 46 4.55 -6.24 2.52
C CYS A 46 4.89 -5.59 3.86
N GLN A 47 6.14 -5.12 3.98
CA GLN A 47 6.62 -4.44 5.18
C GLN A 47 7.19 -3.08 4.81
N ASP A 48 6.96 -2.12 5.71
CA ASP A 48 7.66 -0.85 5.62
C ASP A 48 9.13 -1.08 5.97
N ARG A 49 10.02 -0.46 5.20
CA ARG A 49 11.46 -0.53 5.40
C ARG A 49 11.89 0.16 6.68
N ASP A 50 11.22 1.28 7.00
CA ASP A 50 11.46 2.08 8.19
C ASP A 50 10.11 2.49 8.79
N VAL A 51 9.57 1.62 9.65
CA VAL A 51 8.25 1.81 10.27
C VAL A 51 8.16 3.15 11.01
N PRO A 52 9.14 3.57 11.85
CA PRO A 52 9.12 4.89 12.47
C PRO A 52 9.06 6.04 11.46
N ALA A 53 9.91 6.03 10.42
CA ALA A 53 9.90 7.10 9.43
C ALA A 53 8.58 7.15 8.65
N CYS A 54 8.04 5.99 8.26
CA CYS A 54 6.75 5.91 7.59
C CYS A 54 5.61 6.44 8.46
N TYR A 55 5.64 6.12 9.76
CA TYR A 55 4.68 6.65 10.71
C TYR A 55 4.76 8.17 10.81
N GLU A 56 5.95 8.76 10.91
CA GLU A 56 6.11 10.22 11.01
C GLU A 56 5.72 10.96 9.72
N ILE A 57 6.06 10.40 8.55
CA ILE A 57 5.82 11.05 7.26
C ILE A 57 4.34 10.99 6.85
N PHE A 58 3.71 9.84 7.09
CA PHE A 58 2.35 9.52 6.64
C PHE A 58 1.35 9.40 7.80
N ARG A 59 1.68 9.97 8.96
CA ARG A 59 0.78 10.01 10.12
C ARG A 59 -0.53 10.71 9.76
N HIS A 60 -1.61 10.27 10.41
CA HIS A 60 -2.83 11.06 10.45
C HIS A 60 -2.71 12.07 11.59
N ASP A 61 -2.39 13.32 11.27
CA ASP A 61 -2.08 14.36 12.25
C ASP A 61 -3.32 14.95 12.94
N ASP A 62 -4.53 14.67 12.44
CA ASP A 62 -5.66 15.56 12.69
C ASP A 62 -6.56 15.15 13.86
N ASP A 63 -6.50 13.91 14.33
CA ASP A 63 -7.14 13.46 15.58
C ASP A 63 -6.68 12.02 15.87
N PRO A 64 -6.07 11.71 17.04
CA PRO A 64 -5.74 10.32 17.39
C PRO A 64 -6.97 9.39 17.36
N GLY A 65 -8.17 9.92 17.64
CA GLY A 65 -9.42 9.19 17.50
C GLY A 65 -9.75 8.82 16.05
N GLN A 66 -9.54 9.76 15.11
CA GLN A 66 -9.78 9.52 13.70
C GLN A 66 -8.79 8.50 13.12
N PHE A 67 -7.52 8.53 13.53
CA PHE A 67 -6.54 7.53 13.11
C PHE A 67 -6.95 6.11 13.54
N GLY A 68 -7.41 5.96 14.77
CA GLY A 68 -7.93 4.67 15.27
C GLY A 68 -9.14 4.19 14.46
N MET A 69 -10.05 5.10 14.12
CA MET A 69 -11.23 4.79 13.28
C MET A 69 -10.84 4.36 11.87
N ILE A 70 -9.86 5.02 11.24
CA ILE A 70 -9.38 4.65 9.90
C ILE A 70 -8.73 3.27 9.91
N LEU A 71 -7.87 2.99 10.89
CA LEU A 71 -7.27 1.67 11.06
C LEU A 71 -8.33 0.58 11.28
N MET A 72 -9.38 0.87 12.05
CA MET A 72 -10.50 -0.04 12.25
C MET A 72 -11.28 -0.26 10.95
N ASN A 73 -11.60 0.81 10.21
CA ASN A 73 -12.31 0.73 8.93
C ASN A 73 -11.54 -0.07 7.89
N ASN A 74 -10.23 0.12 7.80
CA ASN A 74 -9.37 -0.61 6.86
C ASN A 74 -9.38 -2.13 7.11
N ARG A 75 -9.61 -2.57 8.35
CA ARG A 75 -9.75 -3.99 8.69
C ARG A 75 -11.10 -4.58 8.26
N MET A 76 -12.11 -3.75 8.04
CA MET A 76 -13.44 -4.18 7.60
C MET A 76 -13.46 -4.33 6.07
N GLU A 77 -13.80 -5.51 5.56
CA GLU A 77 -13.81 -5.80 4.13
C GLU A 77 -14.90 -5.04 3.36
N ASN A 78 -15.95 -4.61 4.05
CA ASN A 78 -17.08 -3.85 3.51
C ASN A 78 -16.85 -2.34 3.47
N MET A 79 -15.65 -1.86 3.80
CA MET A 79 -15.28 -0.45 3.76
C MET A 79 -14.15 -0.22 2.74
N ASN A 80 -14.13 0.97 2.14
CA ASN A 80 -13.02 1.41 1.33
C ASN A 80 -11.74 1.48 2.18
N TYR A 81 -10.63 1.05 1.60
CA TYR A 81 -9.34 1.19 2.24
C TYR A 81 -8.84 2.63 2.09
N GLN A 82 -8.46 3.24 3.21
CA GLN A 82 -8.05 4.63 3.30
C GLN A 82 -6.58 4.76 3.72
N VAL A 83 -5.90 5.72 3.10
CA VAL A 83 -4.54 6.14 3.43
C VAL A 83 -4.48 7.66 3.56
N ARG A 84 -3.41 8.20 4.12
CA ARG A 84 -3.17 9.64 4.11
C ARG A 84 -3.06 10.11 2.65
N ASP A 85 -3.65 11.24 2.31
CA ASP A 85 -3.55 11.89 0.99
C ASP A 85 -2.10 11.96 0.46
N LYS A 86 -1.13 12.22 1.34
CA LYS A 86 0.31 12.23 1.02
C LYS A 86 0.75 10.93 0.34
N CYS A 87 0.18 9.76 0.68
CA CYS A 87 0.50 8.51 0.00
C CYS A 87 0.15 8.53 -1.51
N GLN A 88 -0.83 9.33 -1.91
CA GLN A 88 -1.29 9.45 -3.31
C GLN A 88 -0.69 10.64 -4.05
N GLN A 89 -0.09 11.59 -3.34
CA GLN A 89 0.53 12.74 -4.00
C GLN A 89 1.76 12.30 -4.80
N PRO A 90 1.94 12.79 -6.05
CA PRO A 90 3.01 12.35 -6.94
C PRO A 90 4.41 12.53 -6.36
N ILE A 91 4.60 13.57 -5.54
CA ILE A 91 5.88 13.88 -4.88
C ILE A 91 6.31 12.77 -3.90
N TYR A 92 5.34 12.13 -3.23
CA TYR A 92 5.60 11.09 -2.25
C TYR A 92 5.41 9.67 -2.81
N LYS A 93 4.83 9.47 -4.00
CA LYS A 93 4.60 8.14 -4.58
C LYS A 93 5.85 7.27 -4.64
N MET A 94 6.99 7.85 -5.05
CA MET A 94 8.26 7.11 -5.09
C MET A 94 8.74 6.72 -3.69
N LEU A 95 8.59 7.62 -2.72
CA LEU A 95 8.95 7.40 -1.32
C LEU A 95 8.10 6.29 -0.70
N ALA A 96 6.78 6.38 -0.87
CA ALA A 96 5.80 5.40 -0.43
C ALA A 96 6.14 4.01 -0.98
N ARG A 97 6.44 3.91 -2.28
CA ARG A 97 6.82 2.63 -2.92
C ARG A 97 8.11 2.04 -2.35
N GLN A 98 9.12 2.87 -2.10
CA GLN A 98 10.47 2.38 -1.72
C GLN A 98 10.63 2.12 -0.23
N MET A 99 9.93 2.88 0.62
CA MET A 99 10.12 2.83 2.06
C MET A 99 8.87 2.42 2.81
N CYS A 100 7.68 2.81 2.34
CA CYS A 100 6.44 2.68 3.09
C CYS A 100 5.32 1.92 2.35
N PRO A 101 5.60 0.76 1.71
CA PRO A 101 4.62 0.10 0.87
C PRO A 101 3.42 -0.42 1.65
N ARG A 102 3.58 -0.76 2.94
CA ARG A 102 2.49 -1.20 3.79
C ARG A 102 1.67 -0.01 4.26
N THR A 103 2.32 1.00 4.81
CA THR A 103 1.65 2.21 5.32
C THR A 103 0.81 2.90 4.24
N CYS A 104 1.29 2.94 3.00
CA CYS A 104 0.59 3.57 1.88
C CYS A 104 -0.19 2.60 0.98
N ALA A 105 -0.35 1.33 1.37
CA ALA A 105 -1.03 0.29 0.57
C ALA A 105 -0.51 0.16 -0.88
N THR A 106 0.79 0.35 -1.08
CA THR A 106 1.47 0.24 -2.39
C THR A 106 2.27 -1.05 -2.56
N CYS A 107 1.93 -2.11 -1.80
CA CYS A 107 2.55 -3.43 -1.94
C CYS A 107 2.59 -3.90 -3.40
N CYS A 108 1.56 -3.62 -4.21
CA CYS A 108 1.53 -4.02 -5.63
C CYS A 108 2.66 -3.42 -6.48
N LEU A 109 3.27 -2.32 -6.04
CA LEU A 109 4.37 -1.67 -6.75
C LEU A 109 5.75 -2.15 -6.31
N THR A 110 5.85 -2.93 -5.23
CA THR A 110 7.14 -3.47 -4.80
C THR A 110 7.63 -4.52 -5.80
N LYS A 111 8.93 -4.83 -5.78
CA LYS A 111 9.52 -5.74 -6.79
C LYS A 111 8.94 -7.15 -6.72
N GLU A 112 8.44 -7.54 -5.56
CA GLU A 112 7.85 -8.85 -5.29
C GLU A 112 6.49 -9.02 -5.97
N TYR A 113 5.75 -7.93 -6.22
CA TYR A 113 4.38 -7.96 -6.77
C TYR A 113 4.22 -7.22 -8.10
N ASN A 114 5.16 -6.34 -8.46
CA ASN A 114 5.14 -5.59 -9.71
C ASN A 114 5.71 -6.45 -10.85
N CYS A 115 4.87 -7.34 -11.37
CA CYS A 115 5.22 -8.24 -12.49
C CYS A 115 5.48 -7.50 -13.82
N GLU A 116 5.12 -6.22 -13.95
CA GLU A 116 5.23 -5.47 -15.21
C GLU A 116 6.59 -4.77 -15.41
N ASN A 117 7.43 -4.65 -14.38
CA ASN A 117 8.73 -3.96 -14.46
C ASN A 117 9.96 -4.88 -14.43
N ALA A 118 9.77 -6.21 -14.50
CA ALA A 118 10.88 -7.17 -14.54
C ALA A 118 11.62 -7.20 -15.90
N THR A 119 11.17 -6.47 -16.91
CA THR A 119 11.65 -6.60 -18.30
C THR A 119 12.89 -5.75 -18.64
N THR A 120 13.34 -4.84 -17.77
CA THR A 120 14.49 -3.95 -18.07
C THR A 120 15.72 -4.15 -17.20
N LEU A 121 15.73 -5.12 -16.27
CA LEU A 121 16.96 -5.57 -15.63
C LEU A 121 17.36 -6.93 -16.21
N SER A 122 18.32 -6.88 -17.12
CA SER A 122 19.05 -8.03 -17.66
C SER A 122 19.48 -9.00 -16.56
N SER A 123 18.71 -10.10 -16.40
CA SER A 123 19.06 -11.53 -16.22
C SER A 123 20.26 -11.93 -15.34
N PRO A 124 20.19 -13.07 -14.63
CA PRO A 124 20.03 -14.34 -15.32
C PRO A 124 18.81 -15.14 -14.86
N THR A 125 17.93 -15.39 -15.81
CA THR A 125 17.28 -16.69 -16.03
C THR A 125 16.49 -17.25 -14.85
N GLN A 126 15.16 -17.19 -14.92
CA GLN A 126 14.36 -18.35 -14.56
C GLN A 126 12.99 -18.22 -15.19
N ASN A 127 12.70 -19.12 -16.14
CA ASN A 127 11.34 -19.61 -16.30
C ASN A 127 10.90 -20.04 -14.89
N CYS A 128 10.08 -19.25 -14.20
CA CYS A 128 9.47 -19.68 -12.95
C CYS A 128 8.38 -20.72 -13.28
N LYS A 129 8.81 -21.88 -13.76
CA LYS A 129 7.98 -23.07 -13.84
C LYS A 129 8.12 -23.74 -12.48
N ASP A 130 7.02 -23.79 -11.74
CA ASP A 130 7.00 -24.50 -10.46
C ASP A 130 7.07 -26.01 -10.74
N GLU A 131 8.24 -26.62 -10.57
CA GLU A 131 8.47 -28.04 -10.82
C GLU A 131 8.05 -28.93 -9.63
N ARG A 132 7.47 -28.36 -8.56
CA ARG A 132 6.91 -29.14 -7.46
C ARG A 132 5.59 -29.77 -7.92
N GLN A 133 5.54 -31.11 -7.89
CA GLN A 133 4.27 -31.82 -8.02
C GLN A 133 3.29 -31.33 -6.95
N GLY A 134 2.11 -30.88 -7.36
CA GLY A 134 1.07 -30.41 -6.45
C GLY A 134 1.09 -28.90 -6.19
N CYS A 135 1.78 -28.07 -6.97
CA CYS A 135 1.75 -26.63 -6.72
C CYS A 135 0.39 -25.95 -6.89
N GLU A 136 -0.52 -26.52 -7.68
CA GLU A 136 -1.92 -26.07 -7.68
C GLU A 136 -2.64 -26.39 -6.35
N ALA A 137 -2.35 -27.56 -5.76
CA ALA A 137 -2.88 -27.94 -4.46
C ALA A 137 -2.27 -27.08 -3.33
N ILE A 138 -0.98 -26.76 -3.42
CA ILE A 138 -0.28 -25.89 -2.45
C ILE A 138 -0.75 -24.44 -2.58
N ARG A 139 -1.03 -23.95 -3.79
CA ARG A 139 -1.59 -22.60 -4.03
C ARG A 139 -3.04 -22.47 -3.55
N ALA A 140 -3.81 -23.56 -3.61
CA ALA A 140 -5.18 -23.61 -3.12
C ALA A 140 -5.29 -23.86 -1.61
N SER A 141 -4.32 -24.53 -0.99
CA SER A 141 -4.31 -24.85 0.45
C SER A 141 -3.45 -23.91 1.30
N ASN A 142 -2.47 -23.23 0.69
CA ASN A 142 -1.65 -22.20 1.30
C ASN A 142 -1.78 -20.94 0.44
N SER A 143 -2.61 -20.00 0.89
CA SER A 143 -2.48 -18.62 0.48
C SER A 143 -1.00 -18.25 0.63
N CYS A 144 -0.33 -17.77 -0.41
CA CYS A 144 1.07 -17.36 -0.39
C CYS A 144 1.34 -16.14 0.54
N GLY A 145 0.54 -15.98 1.59
CA GLY A 145 0.56 -14.94 2.62
C GLY A 145 0.63 -15.51 4.05
N GLY A 146 1.26 -16.69 4.24
CA GLY A 146 1.47 -17.24 5.57
C GLY A 146 2.68 -18.17 5.62
N VAL A 147 3.73 -17.75 6.34
CA VAL A 147 4.72 -18.66 6.95
C VAL A 147 5.63 -19.44 5.97
N PHE A 148 6.44 -18.73 5.17
CA PHE A 148 7.73 -19.28 4.72
C PHE A 148 8.85 -18.29 5.03
N ARG A 149 9.14 -18.14 6.33
CA ARG A 149 10.50 -17.83 6.78
C ARG A 149 11.36 -19.04 6.42
N THR A 150 11.92 -19.07 5.22
CA THR A 150 13.00 -20.01 4.92
C THR A 150 14.30 -19.24 4.99
N THR A 151 14.94 -19.38 6.15
CA THR A 151 16.32 -19.05 6.45
C THR A 151 17.21 -19.50 5.29
N MET A 152 17.87 -18.56 4.61
CA MET A 152 19.17 -18.86 4.02
C MET A 152 20.17 -18.71 5.17
N MET A 153 20.93 -19.78 5.40
CA MET A 153 22.01 -19.84 6.38
C MET A 153 23.02 -18.72 6.18
#